data_AF-A0A8J5N5P9-F1
#
_entry.id   AF-A0A8J5N5P9-F1
#
_cell.length_a   1.000
_cell.length_b   1.000
_cell.length_c   1.000
_cell.angle_alpha   90.00
_cell.angle_beta   90.00
_cell.angle_gamma   90.00
#
_symmetry.space_group_name_H-M   'P 1'
#
loop_
_entity.id
_entity.type
_entity.pdbx_description
1 polymer ?
#
loop_
_entity_poly.entity_id
_entity_poly.type
_entity_poly.pdbx_seq_one_letter_code
_entity_poly.pdbx_strand_id
1 'polypeptide(L)'
;MPRLRWKYQRHTPRYTKKQRRLKRMAKQAFYAMCPYHNLCFNNKEDKSQKNDQKRLMHVQDEKHKIRIKTEDESETPCIAVEDGYTNSGEVDQLADEDPLTDEDPPSLMSDLHKMVDLSPLDRACHCPGGMQSLMAGEHYPDGHFITATEEYTSAYPAYPPGEPLQTSSGSTGIQYMSHRAMGNPEPHDVTIPGVNGEVPPPIEEHLSSSENNDFASCMCHIYESMAAEMEQVRRAKAAASRRECRRRQLESMTEEEKRAKHREEAVAQKKYRQRKLDSMTDEQRRAYRAAVAESQRMRRRLRMESMSEEELKAYRAEAAATQRRKRQVQRQKMTDEELQMHRAVEAALRRYRRKSSSRKETNSHRRAAAKARREIQLCQLEEGLDEEEDIEQYVAAAASAQRELDQYREEYDMNAQQHSDMQGDDTTPENLMVQLL
;
A
#
# COMPACT_ATOMS: atom_id res chain seq x y z
N MET A 1 34.44 32.71 -36.28
CA MET A 1 34.68 33.36 -34.98
C MET A 1 34.77 32.29 -33.89
N PRO A 2 35.95 31.88 -33.42
CA PRO A 2 36.08 30.84 -32.40
C PRO A 2 35.69 31.37 -31.02
N ARG A 3 34.80 30.66 -30.33
CA ARG A 3 34.33 31.00 -28.97
C ARG A 3 35.43 30.71 -27.94
N LEU A 4 36.11 31.76 -27.48
CA LEU A 4 37.06 31.70 -26.36
C LEU A 4 36.32 31.34 -25.07
N ARG A 5 36.53 30.12 -24.59
CA ARG A 5 35.98 29.60 -23.33
C ARG A 5 36.86 30.08 -22.17
N TRP A 6 36.50 31.21 -21.56
CA TRP A 6 37.16 31.72 -20.35
C TRP A 6 37.02 30.71 -19.21
N LYS A 7 38.10 29.99 -18.91
CA LYS A 7 38.19 29.15 -17.70
C LYS A 7 38.47 30.08 -16.51
N TYR A 8 37.43 30.53 -15.83
CA TYR A 8 37.57 31.13 -14.49
C TYR A 8 38.09 30.04 -13.54
N GLN A 9 39.40 29.99 -13.32
CA GLN A 9 39.99 29.26 -12.19
C GLN A 9 39.56 30.00 -10.91
N ARG A 10 38.52 29.50 -10.26
CA ARG A 10 38.17 29.94 -8.90
C ARG A 10 39.30 29.49 -7.97
N HIS A 11 40.20 30.40 -7.62
CA HIS A 11 41.12 30.22 -6.52
C HIS A 11 40.31 30.07 -5.23
N THR A 12 40.13 28.83 -4.78
CA THR A 12 39.63 28.58 -3.43
C THR A 12 40.80 28.81 -2.48
N PRO A 13 40.68 29.71 -1.48
CA PRO A 13 41.75 29.92 -0.51
C PRO A 13 42.02 28.60 0.21
N ARG A 14 43.29 28.17 0.19
CA ARG A 14 43.73 26.96 0.88
C ARG A 14 43.72 27.23 2.39
N TYR A 15 42.59 26.97 3.05
CA TYR A 15 42.51 27.02 4.50
C TYR A 15 43.46 26.01 5.13
N THR A 16 44.24 26.44 6.12
CA THR A 16 45.11 25.56 6.92
C THR A 16 44.27 24.56 7.73
N LYS A 17 44.86 23.43 8.15
CA LYS A 17 44.16 22.41 8.98
C LYS A 17 43.50 23.05 10.21
N LYS A 18 44.20 23.98 10.87
CA LYS A 18 43.70 24.74 12.03
C LYS A 18 42.45 25.55 11.69
N GLN A 19 42.43 26.25 10.56
CA GLN A 19 41.26 27.01 10.09
C GLN A 19 40.08 26.11 9.73
N ARG A 20 40.32 24.92 9.18
CA ARG A 20 39.25 23.95 8.89
C ARG A 20 38.64 23.39 10.17
N ARG A 21 39.46 23.10 11.19
CA ARG A 21 38.99 22.64 12.51
C ARG A 21 38.19 23.75 13.20
N LEU A 22 38.69 24.98 13.21
CA LEU A 22 37.94 26.13 13.74
C LEU A 22 36.61 26.33 13.02
N LYS A 23 36.59 26.20 11.68
CA LYS A 23 35.36 26.32 10.88
C LYS A 23 34.36 25.19 11.17
N ARG A 24 34.82 23.97 11.43
CA ARG A 24 33.96 22.85 11.85
C ARG A 24 33.39 23.07 13.25
N MET A 25 34.22 23.52 14.20
CA MET A 25 33.79 23.82 15.56
C MET A 25 32.81 25.01 15.59
N ALA A 26 33.10 26.09 14.87
CA ALA A 26 32.19 27.22 14.72
C ALA A 26 30.86 26.81 14.08
N LYS A 27 30.90 25.93 13.08
CA LYS A 27 29.70 25.38 12.44
C LYS A 27 28.90 24.48 13.40
N GLN A 28 29.56 23.64 14.20
CA GLN A 28 28.91 22.82 15.23
C GLN A 28 28.30 23.68 16.34
N ALA A 29 29.03 24.68 16.84
CA ALA A 29 28.53 25.63 17.83
C ALA A 29 27.33 26.42 17.28
N PHE A 30 27.38 26.86 16.02
CA PHE A 30 26.26 27.51 15.36
C PHE A 30 25.02 26.60 15.26
N TYR A 31 25.18 25.32 14.93
CA TYR A 31 24.05 24.38 14.90
C TYR A 31 23.51 24.05 16.29
N ALA A 32 24.38 23.95 17.31
CA ALA A 32 23.98 23.70 18.68
C ALA A 32 23.19 24.88 19.28
N MET A 33 23.50 26.12 18.88
CA MET A 33 22.79 27.32 19.31
C MET A 33 21.56 27.66 18.45
N CYS A 34 21.29 26.93 17.37
CA CYS A 34 20.14 27.22 16.51
C CYS A 34 18.88 26.55 17.08
N PRO A 35 17.85 27.31 17.51
CA PRO A 35 16.63 26.76 18.13
C PRO A 35 15.79 25.87 17.18
N TYR A 36 16.15 25.82 15.89
CA TYR A 36 15.50 25.00 14.87
C TYR A 36 16.29 23.74 14.49
N HIS A 37 17.22 23.28 15.34
CA HIS A 37 18.11 22.15 15.01
C HIS A 37 17.34 20.89 14.58
N ASN A 38 16.19 20.61 15.18
CA ASN A 38 15.34 19.45 14.87
C ASN A 38 14.69 19.54 13.46
N LEU A 39 14.34 20.74 12.97
CA LEU A 39 13.75 20.91 11.63
C LEU A 39 14.78 20.77 10.50
N CYS A 40 16.06 21.06 10.78
CA CYS A 40 17.14 20.93 9.81
C CYS A 40 17.69 19.50 9.69
N PHE A 41 17.49 18.64 10.71
CA PHE A 41 17.93 17.24 10.67
C PHE A 41 17.00 16.37 9.83
N ASN A 42 15.68 16.59 9.90
CA ASN A 42 14.70 15.86 9.08
C ASN A 42 14.97 16.01 7.57
N ASN A 43 15.41 17.19 7.14
CA ASN A 43 15.78 17.45 5.74
C ASN A 43 17.06 16.73 5.26
N LYS A 44 17.93 16.24 6.17
CA LYS A 44 19.12 15.47 5.79
C LYS A 44 18.80 13.99 5.63
N GLU A 45 17.92 13.44 6.46
CA GLU A 45 17.42 12.07 6.29
C GLU A 45 16.69 11.94 4.96
N ASP A 46 15.85 12.91 4.59
CA ASP A 46 15.18 12.96 3.29
C ASP A 46 16.15 12.99 2.10
N LYS A 47 17.27 13.70 2.21
CA LYS A 47 18.30 13.73 1.15
C LYS A 47 19.10 12.44 1.07
N SER A 48 19.35 11.77 2.20
CA SER A 48 19.98 10.45 2.21
C SER A 48 19.06 9.40 1.56
N GLN A 49 17.79 9.39 1.95
CA GLN A 49 16.78 8.49 1.38
C GLN A 49 16.58 8.73 -0.12
N LYS A 50 16.56 9.99 -0.58
CA LYS A 50 16.53 10.30 -2.03
C LYS A 50 17.76 9.80 -2.79
N ASN A 51 18.95 9.87 -2.18
CA ASN A 51 20.18 9.34 -2.81
C ASN A 51 20.19 7.81 -2.84
N ASP A 52 19.71 7.14 -1.79
CA ASP A 52 19.60 5.68 -1.76
C ASP A 52 18.53 5.17 -2.73
N GLN A 53 17.42 5.90 -2.87
CA GLN A 53 16.39 5.63 -3.88
C GLN A 53 16.94 5.82 -5.30
N LYS A 54 17.73 6.88 -5.55
CA LYS A 54 18.40 7.11 -6.85
C LYS A 54 19.41 6.01 -7.19
N ARG A 55 20.13 5.48 -6.19
CA ARG A 55 21.01 4.32 -6.35
C ARG A 55 20.24 3.05 -6.67
N LEU A 56 19.09 2.83 -6.02
CA LEU A 56 18.23 1.68 -6.29
C LEU A 56 17.67 1.72 -7.72
N MET A 57 17.26 2.89 -8.20
CA MET A 57 16.81 3.10 -9.58
C MET A 57 17.91 2.77 -10.60
N HIS A 58 19.14 3.26 -10.39
CA HIS A 58 20.25 2.97 -11.29
C HIS A 58 20.60 1.47 -11.35
N VAL A 59 20.46 0.74 -10.23
CA VAL A 59 20.66 -0.72 -10.20
C VAL A 59 19.55 -1.46 -10.95
N GLN A 60 18.30 -0.97 -10.90
CA GLN A 60 17.20 -1.55 -11.66
C GLN A 60 17.36 -1.31 -13.17
N ASP A 61 17.79 -0.11 -13.56
CA ASP A 61 18.05 0.23 -14.97
C ASP A 61 19.20 -0.61 -15.55
N GLU A 62 20.29 -0.82 -14.80
CA GLU A 62 21.36 -1.72 -15.23
C GLU A 62 20.88 -3.17 -15.35
N LYS A 63 20.05 -3.63 -14.43
CA LYS A 63 19.49 -4.99 -14.48
C LYS A 63 18.58 -5.19 -15.69
N HIS A 64 17.79 -4.17 -16.07
CA HIS A 64 16.99 -4.20 -17.29
C HIS A 64 17.85 -4.19 -18.56
N LYS A 65 18.93 -3.40 -18.56
CA LYS A 65 19.88 -3.33 -19.68
C LYS A 65 20.63 -4.64 -19.91
N ILE A 66 20.95 -5.38 -18.84
CA ILE A 66 21.55 -6.72 -18.94
C ILE A 66 20.52 -7.71 -19.49
N ARG A 67 19.26 -7.64 -19.05
CA ARG A 67 18.20 -8.55 -19.52
C ARG A 67 17.91 -8.43 -21.01
N ILE A 68 17.85 -7.21 -21.54
CA ILE A 68 17.64 -6.96 -22.98
C ILE A 68 18.80 -7.56 -23.78
N LYS A 69 20.05 -7.36 -23.34
CA LYS A 69 21.22 -7.93 -24.01
C LYS A 69 21.27 -9.45 -24.00
N THR A 70 20.74 -10.10 -22.97
CA THR A 70 20.69 -11.57 -22.91
C THR A 70 19.56 -12.17 -23.76
N GLU A 71 18.55 -11.38 -24.13
CA GLU A 71 17.45 -11.81 -25.01
C GLU A 71 17.85 -11.65 -26.49
N ASP A 72 18.80 -10.75 -26.82
CA ASP A 72 19.33 -10.57 -28.19
C ASP A 72 20.43 -11.57 -28.60
N GLU A 73 21.06 -12.29 -27.65
CA GLU A 73 22.15 -13.25 -27.93
C GLU A 73 21.69 -14.72 -28.01
N SER A 74 20.38 -15.00 -27.89
CA SER A 74 19.83 -16.38 -27.95
C SER A 74 19.24 -16.78 -29.30
N GLU A 75 19.62 -16.12 -30.40
CA GLU A 75 19.35 -16.63 -31.76
C GLU A 75 20.25 -17.84 -32.04
N THR A 76 19.80 -19.01 -31.60
CA THR A 76 20.31 -20.31 -32.02
C THR A 76 20.18 -20.46 -33.55
N PRO A 77 21.24 -20.85 -34.28
CA PRO A 77 21.15 -21.08 -35.71
C PRO A 77 20.25 -22.28 -36.00
N CYS A 78 19.22 -22.06 -36.81
CA CYS A 78 18.27 -23.08 -37.25
C CYS A 78 19.02 -24.18 -38.03
N ILE A 79 19.07 -25.39 -37.46
CA ILE A 79 19.40 -26.61 -38.19
C ILE A 79 18.12 -27.04 -38.90
N ALA A 80 18.14 -26.95 -40.23
CA ALA A 80 17.08 -27.47 -41.08
C ALA A 80 17.06 -29.01 -40.98
N VAL A 81 15.96 -29.55 -40.47
CA VAL A 81 15.61 -30.97 -40.60
C VAL A 81 14.31 -30.99 -41.40
N GLU A 82 14.43 -31.32 -42.67
CA GLU A 82 13.32 -31.80 -43.49
C GLU A 82 12.98 -33.21 -43.00
N ASP A 83 11.72 -33.43 -42.61
CA ASP A 83 10.93 -34.54 -43.18
C ASP A 83 9.50 -34.46 -42.67
N GLY A 84 8.58 -34.58 -43.61
CA GLY A 84 7.15 -34.43 -43.40
C GLY A 84 6.50 -35.65 -42.75
N TYR A 85 5.47 -35.38 -41.94
CA TYR A 85 4.36 -36.30 -41.77
C TYR A 85 3.08 -35.48 -41.60
N THR A 86 2.20 -35.61 -42.59
CA THR A 86 0.79 -35.22 -42.49
C THR A 86 0.11 -36.10 -41.44
N ASN A 87 -0.49 -35.50 -40.42
CA ASN A 87 -1.62 -36.16 -39.77
C ASN A 87 -2.69 -35.16 -39.34
N SER A 88 -3.89 -35.51 -39.77
CA SER A 88 -5.16 -34.82 -39.65
C SER A 88 -5.79 -35.01 -38.28
N GLY A 89 -6.49 -33.97 -37.81
CA GLY A 89 -7.78 -34.13 -37.15
C GLY A 89 -7.79 -33.97 -35.63
N GLU A 90 -8.90 -33.39 -35.19
CA GLU A 90 -9.45 -33.40 -33.83
C GLU A 90 -8.92 -32.32 -32.86
N VAL A 91 -9.60 -31.17 -32.91
CA VAL A 91 -9.52 -30.11 -31.91
C VAL A 91 -10.64 -30.36 -30.90
N ASP A 92 -10.36 -31.11 -29.84
CA ASP A 92 -11.23 -31.16 -28.67
C ASP A 92 -11.03 -29.89 -27.84
N GLN A 93 -12.09 -29.09 -27.77
CA GLN A 93 -12.20 -27.94 -26.88
C GLN A 93 -12.43 -28.43 -25.46
N LEU A 94 -11.35 -28.67 -24.72
CA LEU A 94 -11.38 -28.80 -23.27
C LEU A 94 -11.53 -27.42 -22.65
N ALA A 95 -12.75 -27.14 -22.19
CA ALA A 95 -13.06 -26.03 -21.30
C ALA A 95 -12.49 -26.34 -19.91
N ASP A 96 -11.34 -25.74 -19.59
CA ASP A 96 -10.77 -25.71 -18.24
C ASP A 96 -11.55 -24.71 -17.37
N GLU A 97 -12.66 -25.16 -16.78
CA GLU A 97 -13.33 -24.49 -15.67
C GLU A 97 -12.57 -24.81 -14.37
N ASP A 98 -11.70 -23.89 -13.94
CA ASP A 98 -11.07 -23.90 -12.61
C ASP A 98 -12.15 -23.70 -11.50
N PRO A 99 -12.35 -24.65 -10.56
CA PRO A 99 -13.08 -24.36 -9.34
C PRO A 99 -12.17 -23.58 -8.39
N LEU A 100 -12.34 -22.25 -8.37
CA LEU A 100 -11.77 -21.34 -7.37
C LEU A 100 -12.34 -21.70 -5.98
N THR A 101 -11.67 -22.60 -5.26
CA THR A 101 -11.96 -22.91 -3.85
C THR A 101 -11.29 -21.86 -2.95
N ASP A 102 -11.87 -20.66 -2.93
CA ASP A 102 -11.65 -19.70 -1.84
C ASP A 102 -12.54 -20.11 -0.65
N GLU A 103 -12.18 -21.21 0.01
CA GLU A 103 -12.69 -21.54 1.35
C GLU A 103 -11.82 -20.74 2.35
N ASP A 104 -12.27 -19.53 2.68
CA ASP A 104 -11.80 -18.84 3.88
C ASP A 104 -12.19 -19.70 5.10
N PRO A 105 -11.26 -20.07 6.00
CA PRO A 105 -11.63 -20.83 7.20
C PRO A 105 -12.61 -20.00 8.05
N PRO A 106 -13.69 -20.60 8.56
CA PRO A 106 -14.70 -19.88 9.34
C PRO A 106 -14.05 -19.25 10.58
N SER A 107 -14.28 -17.94 10.73
CA SER A 107 -13.85 -17.18 11.90
C SER A 107 -14.58 -17.70 13.14
N LEU A 108 -13.84 -18.40 14.01
CA LEU A 108 -14.29 -18.93 15.30
C LEU A 108 -14.71 -17.85 16.33
N MET A 109 -14.71 -16.56 15.96
CA MET A 109 -15.08 -15.45 16.85
C MET A 109 -16.55 -15.02 16.70
N SER A 110 -17.35 -15.72 15.88
CA SER A 110 -18.74 -15.33 15.58
C SER A 110 -19.78 -15.91 16.55
N ASP A 111 -19.40 -16.85 17.43
CA ASP A 111 -20.36 -17.61 18.25
C ASP A 111 -20.49 -17.16 19.72
N LEU A 112 -19.83 -16.08 20.14
CA LEU A 112 -19.87 -15.60 21.54
C LEU A 112 -20.93 -14.52 21.84
N HIS A 113 -21.79 -14.16 20.88
CA HIS A 113 -22.87 -13.17 21.08
C HIS A 113 -24.29 -13.75 21.12
N LYS A 114 -24.46 -15.07 21.20
CA LYS A 114 -25.78 -15.71 21.39
C LYS A 114 -26.04 -16.05 22.86
N MET A 115 -26.14 -15.05 23.73
CA MET A 115 -26.87 -15.15 25.02
C MET A 115 -27.15 -13.73 25.56
N VAL A 116 -28.08 -13.02 24.91
CA VAL A 116 -28.86 -11.98 25.59
C VAL A 116 -30.30 -12.19 25.15
N ASP A 117 -31.05 -12.91 25.99
CA ASP A 117 -32.50 -13.04 25.87
C ASP A 117 -33.15 -11.66 26.01
N LEU A 118 -33.83 -11.20 24.96
CA LEU A 118 -34.86 -10.19 25.05
C LEU A 118 -36.15 -10.79 24.51
N SER A 119 -37.12 -10.93 25.42
CA SER A 119 -38.45 -11.46 25.19
C SER A 119 -39.24 -10.69 24.12
N PRO A 120 -40.23 -11.32 23.48
CA PRO A 120 -40.98 -10.73 22.38
C PRO A 120 -42.22 -10.00 22.89
N LEU A 121 -42.41 -8.74 22.49
CA LEU A 121 -43.72 -8.08 22.50
C LEU A 121 -43.78 -7.06 21.35
N ASP A 122 -44.69 -7.36 20.43
CA ASP A 122 -45.33 -6.53 19.42
C ASP A 122 -44.94 -5.05 19.28
N ARG A 123 -44.58 -4.66 18.05
CA ARG A 123 -45.45 -3.76 17.27
C ARG A 123 -45.05 -3.67 15.80
N ALA A 124 -46.02 -4.02 14.96
CA ALA A 124 -46.02 -3.84 13.53
C ALA A 124 -45.85 -2.37 13.14
N CYS A 125 -44.91 -2.09 12.25
CA CYS A 125 -44.92 -0.89 11.42
C CYS A 125 -44.91 -1.32 9.95
N HIS A 126 -46.11 -1.38 9.36
CA HIS A 126 -46.29 -1.31 7.92
C HIS A 126 -45.81 0.07 7.44
N CYS A 127 -44.84 0.10 6.53
CA CYS A 127 -44.60 1.27 5.68
C CYS A 127 -45.00 0.91 4.25
N PRO A 128 -46.09 1.48 3.71
CA PRO A 128 -46.39 1.36 2.29
C PRO A 128 -45.43 2.24 1.48
N GLY A 129 -45.21 1.83 0.23
CA GLY A 129 -44.16 2.33 -0.64
C GLY A 129 -44.21 3.83 -0.95
N GLY A 130 -43.03 4.33 -1.28
CA GLY A 130 -42.79 5.64 -1.87
C GLY A 130 -41.54 5.59 -2.72
N MET A 131 -41.64 4.98 -3.91
CA MET A 131 -40.64 5.19 -4.96
C MET A 131 -40.93 6.56 -5.58
N GLN A 132 -40.09 7.55 -5.29
CA GLN A 132 -39.89 8.69 -6.17
C GLN A 132 -38.41 8.78 -6.49
N SER A 133 -38.12 8.43 -7.73
CA SER A 133 -36.89 8.75 -8.45
C SER A 133 -36.88 10.26 -8.68
N LEU A 134 -35.96 10.97 -8.04
CA LEU A 134 -35.62 12.33 -8.41
C LEU A 134 -34.21 12.33 -8.98
N MET A 135 -34.16 12.55 -10.29
CA MET A 135 -33.00 13.04 -11.02
C MET A 135 -32.53 14.33 -10.33
N ALA A 136 -31.42 14.26 -9.60
CA ALA A 136 -30.68 15.45 -9.20
C ALA A 136 -29.68 15.77 -10.30
N GLY A 137 -29.96 16.84 -11.04
CA GLY A 137 -29.06 17.41 -12.04
C GLY A 137 -27.78 17.91 -11.37
N GLU A 138 -26.65 17.50 -11.93
CA GLU A 138 -25.34 18.03 -11.58
C GLU A 138 -25.15 19.39 -12.26
N HIS A 139 -24.94 20.43 -11.45
CA HIS A 139 -24.36 21.69 -11.89
C HIS A 139 -22.89 21.47 -12.25
N TYR A 140 -22.55 21.65 -13.53
CA TYR A 140 -21.19 21.91 -13.99
C TYR A 140 -20.92 23.42 -13.96
N PRO A 141 -19.85 23.90 -13.31
CA PRO A 141 -19.21 25.13 -13.71
C PRO A 141 -18.00 24.83 -14.62
N ASP A 142 -17.68 25.85 -15.41
CA ASP A 142 -16.50 26.02 -16.24
C ASP A 142 -16.61 25.54 -17.69
N GLY A 143 -16.90 26.55 -18.52
CA GLY A 143 -16.89 26.45 -19.97
C GLY A 143 -15.48 26.38 -20.53
N HIS A 144 -15.37 25.60 -21.59
CA HIS A 144 -14.36 25.83 -22.62
C HIS A 144 -15.05 25.76 -23.98
N PHE A 145 -15.06 26.93 -24.64
CA PHE A 145 -15.33 27.10 -26.05
C PHE A 145 -14.32 26.26 -26.86
N ILE A 146 -14.81 25.33 -27.68
CA ILE A 146 -14.10 24.88 -28.88
C ILE A 146 -15.12 24.85 -30.01
N THR A 147 -14.98 25.81 -30.91
CA THR A 147 -15.59 25.79 -32.24
C THR A 147 -14.84 24.80 -33.11
N ALA A 148 -15.52 23.82 -33.69
CA ALA A 148 -15.03 23.07 -34.84
C ALA A 148 -16.15 22.91 -35.86
N THR A 149 -15.87 23.46 -37.04
CA THR A 149 -16.63 23.44 -38.27
C THR A 149 -16.62 22.08 -38.95
N GLU A 150 -17.77 21.74 -39.51
CA GLU A 150 -18.02 21.12 -40.82
C GLU A 150 -17.44 19.74 -41.20
N GLU A 151 -18.40 18.96 -41.74
CA GLU A 151 -18.31 18.00 -42.85
C GLU A 151 -17.53 16.69 -42.65
N TYR A 152 -18.28 15.59 -42.46
CA TYR A 152 -18.11 14.44 -43.36
C TYR A 152 -19.36 13.54 -43.42
N THR A 153 -19.80 13.30 -44.64
CA THR A 153 -20.92 12.50 -45.12
C THR A 153 -20.70 10.98 -45.03
N SER A 154 -21.80 10.23 -45.10
CA SER A 154 -21.91 8.86 -45.67
C SER A 154 -21.53 7.72 -44.70
N ALA A 155 -22.23 6.59 -44.55
CA ALA A 155 -23.29 5.96 -45.33
C ALA A 155 -24.16 5.08 -44.39
N TYR A 156 -25.47 5.11 -44.60
CA TYR A 156 -26.41 4.09 -44.13
C TYR A 156 -26.28 2.81 -44.96
N PRO A 157 -26.64 1.65 -44.41
CA PRO A 157 -27.44 0.70 -45.18
C PRO A 157 -28.83 0.52 -44.55
N ALA A 158 -29.80 0.56 -45.45
CA ALA A 158 -31.21 0.40 -45.23
C ALA A 158 -31.58 -1.02 -44.78
N TYR A 159 -32.55 -1.13 -43.87
CA TYR A 159 -33.38 -2.32 -43.70
C TYR A 159 -34.87 -1.91 -43.68
N PRO A 160 -35.75 -2.77 -44.22
CA PRO A 160 -37.08 -2.41 -44.74
C PRO A 160 -38.17 -2.27 -43.66
N PRO A 161 -39.29 -1.59 -43.97
CA PRO A 161 -40.36 -1.33 -43.01
C PRO A 161 -41.31 -2.53 -42.91
N GLY A 162 -41.48 -3.06 -41.70
CA GLY A 162 -42.45 -4.10 -41.37
C GLY A 162 -43.45 -3.61 -40.32
N GLU A 163 -44.67 -3.40 -40.79
CA GLU A 163 -46.01 -3.37 -40.18
C GLU A 163 -46.24 -2.94 -38.70
N PRO A 164 -47.21 -2.03 -38.44
CA PRO A 164 -47.61 -1.65 -37.09
C PRO A 164 -48.57 -2.68 -36.48
N LEU A 165 -48.13 -3.33 -35.40
CA LEU A 165 -49.02 -4.11 -34.54
C LEU A 165 -49.90 -3.19 -33.69
N GLN A 166 -51.18 -3.55 -33.68
CA GLN A 166 -52.31 -2.85 -33.11
C GLN A 166 -52.15 -2.59 -31.61
N THR A 167 -52.40 -1.35 -31.20
CA THR A 167 -52.64 -0.96 -29.82
C THR A 167 -53.98 -1.53 -29.35
N SER A 168 -53.97 -2.59 -28.54
CA SER A 168 -55.14 -2.97 -27.76
C SER A 168 -55.17 -2.15 -26.47
N SER A 169 -56.13 -1.24 -26.44
CA SER A 169 -56.67 -0.53 -25.30
C SER A 169 -56.82 -1.39 -24.03
N GLY A 170 -56.27 -0.90 -22.92
CA GLY A 170 -56.48 -1.43 -21.57
C GLY A 170 -56.22 -0.36 -20.51
N SER A 171 -56.77 0.84 -20.74
CA SER A 171 -56.77 1.95 -19.78
C SER A 171 -57.75 1.62 -18.64
N THR A 172 -57.25 1.00 -17.57
CA THR A 172 -57.93 1.05 -16.27
C THR A 172 -57.70 2.44 -15.69
N GLY A 173 -58.73 3.28 -15.79
CA GLY A 173 -58.77 4.60 -15.20
C GLY A 173 -58.62 4.52 -13.68
N ILE A 174 -57.41 4.81 -13.19
CA ILE A 174 -57.22 5.22 -11.81
C ILE A 174 -57.62 6.69 -11.75
N GLN A 175 -58.85 6.93 -11.32
CA GLN A 175 -59.32 8.25 -10.91
C GLN A 175 -58.41 8.76 -9.80
N TYR A 176 -57.52 9.69 -10.13
CA TYR A 176 -56.87 10.53 -9.15
C TYR A 176 -57.95 11.43 -8.54
N MET A 177 -58.45 11.06 -7.37
CA MET A 177 -59.16 12.00 -6.51
C MET A 177 -58.13 13.06 -6.08
N SER A 178 -58.20 14.24 -6.70
CA SER A 178 -57.50 15.42 -6.22
C SER A 178 -58.07 15.79 -4.86
N HIS A 179 -57.33 15.52 -3.78
CA HIS A 179 -57.57 16.19 -2.50
C HIS A 179 -57.15 17.66 -2.66
N ARG A 180 -58.09 18.43 -3.19
CA ARG A 180 -58.09 19.88 -3.23
C ARG A 180 -58.55 20.39 -1.88
N ALA A 181 -57.83 21.38 -1.36
CA ALA A 181 -58.19 22.26 -0.24
C ALA A 181 -58.23 21.63 1.17
N MET A 182 -57.06 21.55 1.81
CA MET A 182 -56.97 21.89 3.24
C MET A 182 -56.44 23.31 3.30
N GLY A 183 -57.28 24.20 3.83
CA GLY A 183 -57.08 25.65 3.84
C GLY A 183 -55.76 26.04 4.47
N ASN A 184 -55.14 27.04 3.84
CA ASN A 184 -54.17 27.90 4.49
C ASN A 184 -54.92 28.58 5.65
N PRO A 185 -54.57 28.39 6.93
CA PRO A 185 -55.20 29.15 8.00
C PRO A 185 -54.82 30.62 7.79
N GLU A 186 -55.83 31.46 7.57
CA GLU A 186 -55.66 32.91 7.62
C GLU A 186 -54.99 33.28 8.96
N PRO A 187 -54.02 34.20 8.97
CA PRO A 187 -53.51 34.73 10.22
C PRO A 187 -54.65 35.46 10.91
N HIS A 188 -55.25 34.82 11.90
CA HIS A 188 -56.14 35.51 12.82
C HIS A 188 -55.33 36.61 13.50
N ASP A 189 -55.66 37.85 13.18
CA ASP A 189 -55.29 39.03 13.95
C ASP A 189 -55.86 38.85 15.36
N VAL A 190 -55.03 38.28 16.24
CA VAL A 190 -55.26 38.32 17.68
C VAL A 190 -55.01 39.75 18.10
N THR A 191 -56.04 40.57 17.95
CA THR A 191 -56.08 41.91 18.50
C THR A 191 -56.25 41.74 20.01
N ILE A 192 -55.13 41.80 20.76
CA ILE A 192 -55.16 41.79 22.23
C ILE A 192 -55.80 43.11 22.67
N PRO A 193 -57.02 43.11 23.24
CA PRO A 193 -57.64 44.34 23.69
C PRO A 193 -57.17 44.62 25.12
N GLY A 194 -56.57 45.79 25.34
CA GLY A 194 -56.45 46.36 26.69
C GLY A 194 -55.06 46.43 27.28
N VAL A 195 -54.08 46.99 26.56
CA VAL A 195 -52.92 47.64 27.19
C VAL A 195 -52.87 49.09 26.72
N ASN A 196 -53.76 49.91 27.28
CA ASN A 196 -53.55 51.36 27.33
C ASN A 196 -52.51 51.60 28.42
N GLY A 197 -51.25 51.74 28.03
CA GLY A 197 -50.16 51.99 28.95
C GLY A 197 -48.93 52.40 28.18
N GLU A 198 -48.79 53.72 28.02
CA GLU A 198 -47.55 54.48 27.85
C GLU A 198 -46.45 53.78 27.03
N VAL A 199 -46.31 54.22 25.77
CA VAL A 199 -45.09 53.98 24.99
C VAL A 199 -43.92 54.54 25.82
N PRO A 200 -43.02 53.68 26.37
CA PRO A 200 -41.86 54.19 27.07
C PRO A 200 -41.04 55.02 26.08
N PRO A 201 -40.44 56.14 26.52
CA PRO A 201 -39.58 56.93 25.65
C PRO A 201 -38.50 56.01 25.07
N PRO A 202 -38.07 56.22 23.81
CA PRO A 202 -37.00 55.45 23.22
C PRO A 202 -35.78 55.58 24.13
N ILE A 203 -35.50 54.51 24.86
CA ILE A 203 -34.27 54.39 25.61
C ILE A 203 -33.22 54.20 24.52
N GLU A 204 -32.61 55.30 24.09
CA GLU A 204 -31.36 55.30 23.33
C GLU A 204 -30.26 54.76 24.27
N GLU A 205 -30.37 53.48 24.57
CA GLU A 205 -29.34 52.73 25.26
C GLU A 205 -28.21 52.59 24.25
N HIS A 206 -27.26 53.53 24.34
CA HIS A 206 -25.90 53.40 23.81
C HIS A 206 -25.18 52.23 24.52
N LEU A 207 -25.74 51.03 24.42
CA LEU A 207 -25.04 49.79 24.74
C LEU A 207 -23.97 49.65 23.67
N SER A 208 -22.73 49.89 24.08
CA SER A 208 -21.54 49.87 23.25
C SER A 208 -21.55 48.64 22.36
N SER A 209 -21.56 48.88 21.04
CA SER A 209 -21.77 47.90 19.97
C SER A 209 -20.72 46.78 19.88
N SER A 210 -19.78 46.66 20.83
CA SER A 210 -18.78 45.60 20.81
C SER A 210 -19.22 44.33 21.55
N GLU A 211 -19.93 44.43 22.67
CA GLU A 211 -20.32 43.25 23.48
C GLU A 211 -21.47 42.45 22.85
N ASN A 212 -22.37 43.13 22.13
CA ASN A 212 -23.47 42.48 21.40
C ASN A 212 -22.98 41.65 20.21
N ASN A 213 -21.83 41.99 19.62
CA ASN A 213 -21.24 41.22 18.53
C ASN A 213 -20.62 39.90 19.04
N ASP A 214 -20.05 39.89 20.24
CA ASP A 214 -19.46 38.68 20.83
C ASP A 214 -20.54 37.68 21.24
N PHE A 215 -21.66 38.17 21.78
CA PHE A 215 -22.81 37.31 22.11
C PHE A 215 -23.47 36.71 20.86
N ALA A 216 -23.68 37.52 19.81
CA ALA A 216 -24.22 37.04 18.55
C ALA A 216 -23.29 36.01 17.87
N SER A 217 -21.98 36.27 17.88
CA SER A 217 -20.95 35.34 17.37
C SER A 217 -20.94 34.01 18.13
N CYS A 218 -21.01 34.06 19.47
CA CYS A 218 -21.08 32.88 20.32
C CYS A 218 -22.33 32.04 20.02
N MET A 219 -23.50 32.67 19.92
CA MET A 219 -24.75 31.98 19.60
C MET A 219 -24.72 31.37 18.19
N CYS A 220 -24.16 32.06 17.19
CA CYS A 220 -23.98 31.53 15.84
C CYS A 220 -23.13 30.25 15.84
N HIS A 221 -22.00 30.22 16.57
CA HIS A 221 -21.16 29.02 16.66
C HIS A 221 -21.85 27.84 17.34
N ILE A 222 -22.69 28.09 18.36
CA ILE A 222 -23.48 27.04 19.01
C ILE A 222 -24.48 26.46 18.02
N TYR A 223 -25.19 27.31 17.25
CA TYR A 223 -26.13 26.82 16.23
C TYR A 223 -25.45 26.05 15.10
N GLU A 224 -24.28 26.52 14.64
CA GLU A 224 -23.49 25.82 13.62
C GLU A 224 -22.99 24.45 14.13
N SER A 225 -22.53 24.36 15.38
CA SER A 225 -22.08 23.08 15.94
C SER A 225 -23.25 22.11 16.11
N MET A 226 -24.40 22.58 16.62
CA MET A 226 -25.60 21.76 16.74
C MET A 226 -26.14 21.31 15.38
N ALA A 227 -26.11 22.18 14.37
CA ALA A 227 -26.50 21.82 13.00
C ALA A 227 -25.56 20.77 12.41
N ALA A 228 -24.24 20.89 12.62
CA ALA A 228 -23.27 19.91 12.19
C ALA A 228 -23.46 18.54 12.89
N GLU A 229 -23.74 18.53 14.19
CA GLU A 229 -24.06 17.32 14.93
C GLU A 229 -25.36 16.66 14.45
N MET A 230 -26.42 17.44 14.24
CA MET A 230 -27.68 16.92 13.71
C MET A 230 -27.51 16.32 12.31
N GLU A 231 -26.71 16.94 11.45
CA GLU A 231 -26.39 16.40 10.13
C GLU A 231 -25.55 15.12 10.23
N GLN A 232 -24.59 15.04 11.16
CA GLN A 232 -23.84 13.81 11.42
C GLN A 232 -24.76 12.68 11.90
N VAL A 233 -25.69 12.96 12.83
CA VAL A 233 -26.69 11.99 13.30
C VAL A 233 -27.59 11.54 12.16
N ARG A 234 -28.02 12.45 11.28
CA ARG A 234 -28.84 12.12 10.11
C ARG A 234 -28.09 11.21 9.14
N ARG A 235 -26.82 11.51 8.86
CA ARG A 235 -25.95 10.68 8.01
C ARG A 235 -25.70 9.31 8.63
N ALA A 236 -25.48 9.24 9.94
CA ALA A 236 -25.31 8.00 10.67
C ALA A 236 -26.57 7.12 10.62
N LYS A 237 -27.75 7.72 10.84
CA LYS A 237 -29.06 7.03 10.70
C LYS A 237 -29.27 6.51 9.28
N ALA A 238 -29.00 7.32 8.26
CA ALA A 238 -29.12 6.91 6.86
C ALA A 238 -28.14 5.77 6.52
N ALA A 239 -26.90 5.83 7.03
CA ALA A 239 -25.93 4.76 6.86
C ALA A 239 -26.35 3.46 7.56
N ALA A 240 -26.91 3.55 8.78
CA ALA A 240 -27.43 2.41 9.52
C ALA A 240 -28.61 1.76 8.78
N SER A 241 -29.57 2.55 8.31
CA SER A 241 -30.71 2.08 7.51
C SER A 241 -30.26 1.36 6.23
N ARG A 242 -29.26 1.91 5.52
CA ARG A 242 -28.68 1.25 4.34
C ARG A 242 -28.00 -0.07 4.67
N ARG A 243 -27.27 -0.15 5.80
CA ARG A 243 -26.65 -1.41 6.26
C ARG A 243 -27.69 -2.45 6.59
N GLU A 244 -28.77 -2.06 7.26
CA GLU A 244 -29.87 -2.95 7.60
C GLU A 244 -30.62 -3.45 6.35
N CYS A 245 -30.91 -2.57 5.39
CA CYS A 245 -31.52 -2.96 4.13
C CYS A 245 -30.64 -3.96 3.36
N ARG A 246 -29.32 -3.72 3.28
CA ARG A 246 -28.38 -4.68 2.69
C ARG A 246 -28.33 -5.99 3.47
N ARG A 247 -28.38 -5.94 4.80
CA ARG A 247 -28.40 -7.15 5.63
C ARG A 247 -29.64 -7.99 5.34
N ARG A 248 -30.83 -7.38 5.32
CA ARG A 248 -32.08 -8.08 4.97
C ARG A 248 -32.06 -8.63 3.54
N GLN A 249 -31.47 -7.91 2.59
CA GLN A 249 -31.24 -8.42 1.24
C GLN A 249 -30.29 -9.61 1.21
N LEU A 250 -29.22 -9.61 2.01
CA LEU A 250 -28.32 -10.75 2.12
C LEU A 250 -28.98 -11.94 2.81
N GLU A 251 -29.77 -11.71 3.86
CA GLU A 251 -30.52 -12.74 4.59
C GLU A 251 -31.59 -13.42 3.72
N SER A 252 -32.14 -12.72 2.73
CA SER A 252 -33.15 -13.25 1.81
C SER A 252 -32.58 -13.95 0.58
N MET A 253 -31.28 -13.83 0.31
CA MET A 253 -30.61 -14.53 -0.80
C MET A 253 -30.13 -15.91 -0.40
N THR A 254 -30.17 -16.84 -1.35
CA THR A 254 -29.54 -18.16 -1.23
C THR A 254 -28.02 -18.06 -1.23
N GLU A 255 -27.32 -19.09 -0.76
CA GLU A 255 -25.85 -19.11 -0.74
C GLU A 255 -25.23 -19.03 -2.15
N GLU A 256 -25.89 -19.58 -3.17
CA GLU A 256 -25.45 -19.47 -4.57
C GLU A 256 -25.57 -18.03 -5.09
N GLU A 257 -26.68 -17.35 -4.79
CA GLU A 257 -26.88 -15.94 -5.15
C GLU A 257 -25.91 -15.02 -4.41
N LYS A 258 -25.62 -15.30 -3.13
CA LYS A 258 -24.57 -14.58 -2.38
C LYS A 258 -23.22 -14.74 -3.05
N ARG A 259 -22.84 -15.96 -3.43
CA ARG A 259 -21.58 -16.24 -4.15
C ARG A 259 -21.53 -15.53 -5.50
N ALA A 260 -22.62 -15.57 -6.28
CA ALA A 260 -22.71 -14.89 -7.57
C ALA A 260 -22.56 -13.37 -7.41
N LYS A 261 -23.27 -12.77 -6.44
CA LYS A 261 -23.16 -11.34 -6.11
C LYS A 261 -21.75 -10.95 -5.68
N HIS A 262 -21.10 -11.75 -4.83
CA HIS A 262 -19.72 -11.49 -4.41
C HIS A 262 -18.74 -11.54 -5.60
N ARG A 263 -18.92 -12.48 -6.54
CA ARG A 263 -18.14 -12.55 -7.77
C ARG A 263 -18.37 -11.30 -8.64
N GLU A 264 -19.61 -10.89 -8.81
CA GLU A 264 -19.95 -9.68 -9.58
C GLU A 264 -19.33 -8.42 -8.95
N GLU A 265 -19.47 -8.24 -7.64
CA GLU A 265 -18.88 -7.13 -6.89
C GLU A 265 -17.34 -7.13 -6.99
N ALA A 266 -16.71 -8.30 -6.91
CA ALA A 266 -15.26 -8.44 -7.08
C ALA A 266 -14.81 -8.02 -8.49
N VAL A 267 -15.54 -8.43 -9.54
CA VAL A 267 -15.28 -8.04 -10.92
C VAL A 267 -15.48 -6.53 -11.11
N ALA A 268 -16.55 -5.96 -10.57
CA ALA A 268 -16.83 -4.54 -10.63
C ALA A 268 -15.73 -3.72 -9.93
N GLN A 269 -15.28 -4.15 -8.75
CA GLN A 269 -14.16 -3.53 -8.05
C GLN A 269 -12.84 -3.63 -8.83
N LYS A 270 -12.56 -4.79 -9.45
CA LYS A 270 -11.37 -4.97 -10.29
C LYS A 270 -11.40 -4.01 -11.48
N LYS A 271 -12.54 -3.91 -12.18
CA LYS A 271 -12.74 -2.96 -13.29
C LYS A 271 -12.58 -1.51 -12.84
N TYR A 272 -13.15 -1.13 -11.70
CA TYR A 272 -13.00 0.22 -11.15
C TYR A 272 -11.53 0.55 -10.82
N ARG A 273 -10.81 -0.37 -10.15
CA ARG A 273 -9.39 -0.19 -9.85
C ARG A 273 -8.56 -0.08 -11.12
N GLN A 274 -8.87 -0.88 -12.14
CA GLN A 274 -8.20 -0.82 -13.43
C GLN A 274 -8.42 0.53 -14.10
N ARG A 275 -9.67 0.98 -14.26
CA ARG A 275 -9.99 2.30 -14.82
C ARG A 275 -9.29 3.44 -14.07
N LYS A 276 -9.26 3.38 -12.74
CA LYS A 276 -8.55 4.35 -11.90
C LYS A 276 -7.04 4.34 -12.12
N LEU A 277 -6.45 3.18 -12.39
CA LEU A 277 -5.03 3.08 -12.73
C LEU A 277 -4.76 3.58 -14.15
N ASP A 278 -5.64 3.28 -15.09
CA ASP A 278 -5.51 3.69 -16.50
C ASP A 278 -5.65 5.21 -16.65
N SER A 279 -6.44 5.87 -15.79
CA SER A 279 -6.55 7.34 -15.74
C SER A 279 -5.35 8.03 -15.07
N MET A 280 -4.38 7.30 -14.54
CA MET A 280 -3.21 7.86 -13.85
C MET A 280 -1.97 7.84 -14.74
N THR A 281 -1.17 8.90 -14.66
CA THR A 281 0.19 8.92 -15.21
C THR A 281 1.08 7.88 -14.52
N ASP A 282 2.22 7.51 -15.14
CA ASP A 282 3.11 6.49 -14.56
C ASP A 282 3.66 6.88 -13.18
N GLU A 283 3.95 8.17 -12.96
CA GLU A 283 4.39 8.69 -11.67
C GLU A 283 3.30 8.56 -10.60
N GLN A 284 2.06 8.93 -10.94
CA GLN A 284 0.90 8.77 -10.07
C GLN A 284 0.61 7.30 -9.78
N ARG A 285 0.74 6.40 -10.76
CA ARG A 285 0.59 4.95 -10.56
C ARG A 285 1.65 4.41 -9.60
N ARG A 286 2.90 4.85 -9.70
CA ARG A 286 3.97 4.47 -8.76
C ARG A 286 3.67 4.98 -7.35
N ALA A 287 3.31 6.26 -7.20
CA ALA A 287 2.95 6.84 -5.92
C ALA A 287 1.74 6.14 -5.29
N TYR A 288 0.71 5.85 -6.09
CA TYR A 288 -0.48 5.12 -5.66
C TYR A 288 -0.13 3.70 -5.20
N ARG A 289 0.68 2.95 -5.96
CA ARG A 289 1.13 1.61 -5.55
C ARG A 289 1.95 1.64 -4.27
N ALA A 290 2.82 2.65 -4.11
CA ALA A 290 3.60 2.84 -2.88
C ALA A 290 2.69 3.12 -1.68
N ALA A 291 1.73 4.05 -1.81
CA ALA A 291 0.78 4.38 -0.76
C ALA A 291 -0.10 3.19 -0.37
N VAL A 292 -0.57 2.40 -1.35
CA VAL A 292 -1.34 1.17 -1.08
C VAL A 292 -0.47 0.15 -0.33
N ALA A 293 0.78 -0.05 -0.76
CA ALA A 293 1.70 -0.97 -0.09
C ALA A 293 2.02 -0.53 1.35
N GLU A 294 2.20 0.78 1.57
CA GLU A 294 2.41 1.34 2.90
C GLU A 294 1.18 1.17 3.80
N SER A 295 -0.02 1.47 3.28
CA SER A 295 -1.28 1.26 4.00
C SER A 295 -1.46 -0.21 4.41
N GLN A 296 -1.14 -1.15 3.52
CA GLN A 296 -1.19 -2.58 3.84
C GLN A 296 -0.18 -2.99 4.91
N ARG A 297 1.06 -2.47 4.85
CA ARG A 297 2.08 -2.72 5.87
C ARG A 297 1.64 -2.18 7.22
N MET A 298 1.07 -0.98 7.25
CA MET A 298 0.55 -0.36 8.47
C MET A 298 -0.60 -1.18 9.06
N ARG A 299 -1.59 -1.58 8.25
CA ARG A 299 -2.68 -2.44 8.72
C ARG A 299 -2.18 -3.77 9.27
N ARG A 300 -1.24 -4.41 8.58
CA ARG A 300 -0.62 -5.65 9.05
C ARG A 300 0.10 -5.41 10.38
N ARG A 301 0.84 -4.32 10.50
CA ARG A 301 1.55 -3.95 11.72
C ARG A 301 0.59 -3.74 12.89
N LEU A 302 -0.45 -2.93 12.72
CA LEU A 302 -1.46 -2.70 13.75
C LEU A 302 -2.15 -3.99 14.18
N ARG A 303 -2.51 -4.86 13.22
CA ARG A 303 -3.08 -6.18 13.52
C ARG A 303 -2.13 -7.06 14.33
N MET A 304 -0.83 -6.99 14.05
CA MET A 304 0.17 -7.76 14.79
C MET A 304 0.42 -7.16 16.18
N GLU A 305 0.40 -5.84 16.32
CA GLU A 305 0.55 -5.13 17.59
C GLU A 305 -0.67 -5.31 18.51
N SER A 306 -1.86 -5.56 17.94
CA SER A 306 -3.08 -5.83 18.71
C SER A 306 -3.23 -7.28 19.20
N MET A 307 -2.37 -8.21 18.76
CA MET A 307 -2.41 -9.63 19.15
C MET A 307 -1.48 -9.90 20.33
N SER A 308 -1.86 -10.85 21.18
CA SER A 308 -0.98 -11.36 22.24
C SER A 308 0.20 -12.15 21.64
N GLU A 309 1.26 -12.39 22.42
CA GLU A 309 2.41 -13.16 21.93
C GLU A 309 2.05 -14.61 21.55
N GLU A 310 1.10 -15.22 22.26
CA GLU A 310 0.62 -16.57 21.98
C GLU A 310 -0.18 -16.61 20.67
N GLU A 311 -1.08 -15.65 20.47
CA GLU A 311 -1.82 -15.47 19.22
C GLU A 311 -0.88 -15.20 18.04
N LEU A 312 0.15 -14.39 18.25
CA LEU A 312 1.18 -14.13 17.24
C LEU A 312 1.96 -15.38 16.85
N LYS A 313 2.31 -16.23 17.83
CA LYS A 313 2.97 -17.52 17.57
C LYS A 313 2.04 -18.45 16.79
N ALA A 314 0.78 -18.58 17.21
CA ALA A 314 -0.23 -19.39 16.52
C ALA A 314 -0.46 -18.90 15.08
N TYR A 315 -0.67 -17.60 14.88
CA TYR A 315 -0.85 -16.98 13.57
C TYR A 315 0.35 -17.22 12.64
N ARG A 316 1.58 -17.11 13.15
CA ARG A 316 2.79 -17.40 12.36
C ARG A 316 2.91 -18.87 12.01
N ALA A 317 2.57 -19.77 12.94
CA ALA A 317 2.58 -21.22 12.71
C ALA A 317 1.55 -21.61 11.64
N GLU A 318 0.34 -21.08 11.72
CA GLU A 318 -0.72 -21.28 10.74
C GLU A 318 -0.32 -20.74 9.36
N ALA A 319 0.18 -19.50 9.29
CA ALA A 319 0.66 -18.93 8.03
C ALA A 319 1.76 -19.79 7.38
N ALA A 320 2.67 -20.35 8.19
CA ALA A 320 3.70 -21.27 7.72
C ALA A 320 3.11 -22.61 7.24
N ALA A 321 2.12 -23.16 7.97
CA ALA A 321 1.43 -24.39 7.58
C ALA A 321 0.67 -24.22 6.26
N THR A 322 -0.07 -23.12 6.11
CA THR A 322 -0.79 -22.77 4.87
C THR A 322 0.19 -22.59 3.71
N GLN A 323 1.34 -21.96 3.92
CA GLN A 323 2.36 -21.84 2.89
C GLN A 323 2.94 -23.21 2.49
N ARG A 324 3.16 -24.12 3.45
CA ARG A 324 3.62 -25.49 3.17
C ARG A 324 2.58 -26.25 2.35
N ARG A 325 1.29 -26.17 2.73
CA ARG A 325 0.18 -26.78 1.98
C ARG A 325 0.11 -26.26 0.56
N LYS A 326 0.17 -24.93 0.36
CA LYS A 326 0.19 -24.33 -0.99
C LYS A 326 1.32 -24.87 -1.85
N ARG A 327 2.54 -24.96 -1.29
CA ARG A 327 3.69 -25.55 -2.01
C ARG A 327 3.50 -27.04 -2.27
N GLN A 328 2.90 -27.78 -1.34
CA GLN A 328 2.62 -29.20 -1.52
C GLN A 328 1.62 -29.42 -2.66
N VAL A 329 0.50 -28.70 -2.67
CA VAL A 329 -0.48 -28.74 -3.75
C VAL A 329 0.18 -28.36 -5.08
N GLN A 330 0.98 -27.29 -5.10
CA GLN A 330 1.71 -26.92 -6.32
C GLN A 330 2.67 -28.02 -6.79
N ARG A 331 3.33 -28.75 -5.87
CA ARG A 331 4.17 -29.90 -6.23
C ARG A 331 3.38 -31.10 -6.73
N GLN A 332 2.19 -31.35 -6.18
CA GLN A 332 1.31 -32.42 -6.65
C GLN A 332 0.76 -32.15 -8.05
N LYS A 333 0.72 -30.87 -8.47
CA LYS A 333 0.31 -30.47 -9.83
C LYS A 333 1.44 -30.53 -10.86
N MET A 334 2.70 -30.69 -10.45
CA MET A 334 3.85 -30.76 -11.37
C MET A 334 4.15 -32.21 -11.72
N THR A 335 4.58 -32.47 -12.95
CA THR A 335 5.13 -33.78 -13.33
C THR A 335 6.49 -34.00 -12.66
N ASP A 336 6.97 -35.24 -12.63
CA ASP A 336 8.25 -35.57 -11.98
C ASP A 336 9.45 -34.84 -12.63
N GLU A 337 9.43 -34.65 -13.95
CA GLU A 337 10.43 -33.90 -14.70
C GLU A 337 10.42 -32.40 -14.34
N GLU A 338 9.23 -31.79 -14.30
CA GLU A 338 9.06 -30.40 -13.86
C GLU A 338 9.50 -30.21 -12.40
N LEU A 339 9.19 -31.19 -11.54
CA LEU A 339 9.59 -31.17 -10.14
C LEU A 339 11.11 -31.25 -9.99
N GLN A 340 11.80 -32.06 -10.81
CA GLN A 340 13.26 -32.15 -10.84
C GLN A 340 13.89 -30.82 -11.28
N MET A 341 13.36 -30.21 -12.34
CA MET A 341 13.78 -28.89 -12.82
C MET A 341 13.54 -27.80 -11.78
N HIS A 342 12.36 -27.79 -11.15
CA HIS A 342 12.02 -26.86 -10.06
C HIS A 342 13.00 -26.99 -8.88
N ARG A 343 13.34 -28.23 -8.48
CA ARG A 343 14.34 -28.49 -7.42
C ARG A 343 15.73 -27.99 -7.82
N ALA A 344 16.16 -28.23 -9.05
CA ALA A 344 17.45 -27.76 -9.57
C ALA A 344 17.53 -26.23 -9.58
N VAL A 345 16.47 -25.55 -10.05
CA VAL A 345 16.37 -24.08 -10.04
C VAL A 345 16.38 -23.54 -8.61
N GLU A 346 15.60 -24.11 -7.69
CA GLU A 346 15.62 -23.69 -6.28
C GLU A 346 17.01 -23.86 -5.64
N ALA A 347 17.69 -24.97 -5.92
CA ALA A 347 19.04 -25.24 -5.43
C ALA A 347 20.04 -24.21 -5.99
N ALA A 348 19.98 -23.92 -7.29
CA ALA A 348 20.80 -22.90 -7.94
C ALA A 348 20.55 -21.51 -7.34
N LEU A 349 19.28 -21.13 -7.13
CA LEU A 349 18.90 -19.87 -6.48
C LEU A 349 19.42 -19.78 -5.04
N ARG A 350 19.35 -20.87 -4.27
CA ARG A 350 19.94 -20.92 -2.91
C ARG A 350 21.44 -20.72 -2.95
N ARG A 351 22.16 -21.39 -3.86
CA ARG A 351 23.61 -21.20 -4.05
C ARG A 351 23.94 -19.76 -4.45
N TYR A 352 23.18 -19.17 -5.37
CA TYR A 352 23.34 -17.78 -5.78
C TYR A 352 23.12 -16.80 -4.61
N ARG A 353 22.07 -17.01 -3.80
CA ARG A 353 21.82 -16.19 -2.61
C ARG A 353 22.97 -16.26 -1.60
N ARG A 354 23.48 -17.46 -1.29
CA ARG A 354 24.63 -17.64 -0.40
C ARG A 354 25.90 -16.96 -0.95
N LYS A 355 26.18 -17.08 -2.25
CA LYS A 355 27.30 -16.36 -2.90
C LYS A 355 27.12 -14.85 -2.81
N SER A 356 25.89 -14.36 -3.01
CA SER A 356 25.60 -12.92 -2.96
C SER A 356 25.72 -12.35 -1.54
N SER A 357 25.35 -13.10 -0.50
CA SER A 357 25.53 -12.68 0.90
C SER A 357 27.02 -12.66 1.28
N SER A 358 27.76 -13.72 0.92
CA SER A 358 29.23 -13.76 1.13
C SER A 358 29.96 -12.62 0.40
N ARG A 359 29.57 -12.30 -0.85
CA ARG A 359 30.10 -11.13 -1.57
C ARG A 359 29.77 -9.81 -0.90
N LYS A 360 28.59 -9.67 -0.29
CA LYS A 360 28.22 -8.45 0.44
C LYS A 360 29.03 -8.31 1.73
N GLU A 361 29.24 -9.41 2.44
CA GLU A 361 30.03 -9.48 3.67
C GLU A 361 31.50 -9.15 3.40
N THR A 362 32.14 -9.80 2.43
CA THR A 362 33.51 -9.48 2.00
C THR A 362 33.66 -8.02 1.54
N ASN A 363 32.69 -7.47 0.82
CA ASN A 363 32.69 -6.05 0.46
C ASN A 363 32.51 -5.13 1.67
N SER A 364 31.72 -5.52 2.67
CA SER A 364 31.57 -4.79 3.93
C SER A 364 32.89 -4.76 4.69
N HIS A 365 33.54 -5.91 4.87
CA HIS A 365 34.86 -6.01 5.50
C HIS A 365 35.91 -5.21 4.74
N ARG A 366 35.94 -5.27 3.40
CA ARG A 366 36.86 -4.48 2.58
C ARG A 366 36.66 -2.97 2.75
N ARG A 367 35.40 -2.52 2.87
CA ARG A 367 35.08 -1.11 3.15
C ARG A 367 35.50 -0.70 4.56
N ALA A 368 35.27 -1.55 5.56
CA ALA A 368 35.71 -1.34 6.92
C ALA A 368 37.25 -1.26 7.02
N ALA A 369 37.96 -2.18 6.39
CA ALA A 369 39.42 -2.17 6.32
C ALA A 369 39.97 -0.93 5.59
N ALA A 370 39.35 -0.51 4.47
CA ALA A 370 39.71 0.72 3.78
C ALA A 370 39.46 1.98 4.62
N LYS A 371 38.41 1.97 5.46
CA LYS A 371 38.13 3.05 6.42
C LYS A 371 39.21 3.09 7.52
N ALA A 372 39.54 1.94 8.13
CA ALA A 372 40.58 1.83 9.15
C ALA A 372 41.95 2.32 8.63
N ARG A 373 42.34 1.94 7.40
CA ARG A 373 43.58 2.44 6.77
C ARG A 373 43.61 3.96 6.62
N ARG A 374 42.47 4.57 6.26
CA ARG A 374 42.36 6.04 6.16
C ARG A 374 42.44 6.71 7.52
N GLU A 375 41.89 6.10 8.56
CA GLU A 375 41.99 6.61 9.93
C GLU A 375 43.43 6.56 10.43
N ILE A 376 44.15 5.44 10.23
CA ILE A 376 45.59 5.33 10.56
C ILE A 376 46.41 6.40 9.81
N GLN A 377 46.17 6.58 8.50
CA GLN A 377 46.86 7.63 7.72
C GLN A 377 46.54 9.03 8.24
N LEU A 378 45.33 9.27 8.77
CA LEU A 378 44.98 10.55 9.36
C LEU A 378 45.68 10.75 10.71
N CYS A 379 45.80 9.71 11.54
CA CYS A 379 46.59 9.76 12.77
C CYS A 379 48.05 10.07 12.47
N GLN A 380 48.68 9.36 11.52
CA GLN A 380 50.06 9.61 11.08
C GLN A 380 50.26 11.04 10.52
N LEU A 381 49.24 11.63 9.89
CA LEU A 381 49.31 13.01 9.40
C LEU A 381 48.96 14.07 10.46
N GLU A 382 48.37 13.68 11.59
CA GLU A 382 48.10 14.55 12.74
C GLU A 382 49.25 14.51 13.75
N GLU A 383 49.94 13.37 13.87
CA GLU A 383 51.18 13.15 14.61
C GLU A 383 52.42 13.55 13.79
N GLY A 384 52.44 14.80 13.31
CA GLY A 384 53.71 15.48 13.04
C GLY A 384 54.39 15.82 14.37
N LEU A 385 54.73 14.80 15.15
CA LEU A 385 55.48 14.85 16.39
C LEU A 385 56.66 13.88 16.22
N ASP A 386 57.85 14.41 16.46
CA ASP A 386 59.15 13.88 16.09
C ASP A 386 59.59 12.68 16.95
N GLU A 387 58.84 11.58 16.96
CA GLU A 387 59.21 10.34 17.67
C GLU A 387 59.00 9.13 16.75
N GLU A 388 59.94 8.96 15.79
CA GLU A 388 60.00 7.81 14.85
C GLU A 388 60.04 6.45 15.57
N GLU A 389 60.51 6.40 16.82
CA GLU A 389 60.59 5.17 17.63
C GLU A 389 59.21 4.62 18.07
N ASP A 390 58.24 5.49 18.35
CA ASP A 390 56.92 5.05 18.85
C ASP A 390 56.06 4.41 17.75
N ILE A 391 56.26 4.83 16.50
CA ILE A 391 55.55 4.28 15.35
C ILE A 391 56.03 2.86 15.05
N GLU A 392 57.33 2.59 15.15
CA GLU A 392 57.88 1.24 14.94
C GLU A 392 57.40 0.28 16.03
N GLN A 393 57.35 0.72 17.29
CA GLN A 393 56.82 -0.07 18.39
C GLN A 393 55.32 -0.39 18.21
N TYR A 394 54.53 0.59 17.76
CA TYR A 394 53.10 0.38 17.51
C TYR A 394 52.85 -0.57 16.33
N VAL A 395 53.62 -0.44 15.25
CA VAL A 395 53.52 -1.36 14.08
C VAL A 395 53.96 -2.77 14.46
N ALA A 396 55.00 -2.93 15.30
CA ALA A 396 55.44 -4.23 15.80
C ALA A 396 54.37 -4.88 16.71
N ALA A 397 53.75 -4.11 17.60
CA ALA A 397 52.65 -4.58 18.45
C ALA A 397 51.43 -5.00 17.63
N ALA A 398 51.03 -4.22 16.62
CA ALA A 398 49.94 -4.57 15.71
C ALA A 398 50.26 -5.84 14.89
N ALA A 399 51.49 -6.01 14.43
CA ALA A 399 51.94 -7.21 13.71
C ALA A 399 52.02 -8.45 14.62
N SER A 400 52.26 -8.27 15.92
CA SER A 400 52.20 -9.35 16.92
C SER A 400 50.75 -9.78 17.18
N ALA A 401 49.85 -8.84 17.42
CA ALA A 401 48.43 -9.11 17.63
C ALA A 401 47.78 -9.79 16.42
N GLN A 402 48.20 -9.42 15.20
CA GLN A 402 47.73 -10.07 13.97
C GLN A 402 48.17 -11.55 13.92
N ARG A 403 49.41 -11.85 14.31
CA ARG A 403 49.94 -13.23 14.37
C ARG A 403 49.22 -14.10 15.40
N GLU A 404 48.88 -13.53 16.57
CA GLU A 404 48.08 -14.23 17.59
C GLU A 404 46.67 -14.54 17.09
N LEU A 405 46.02 -13.61 16.37
CA LEU A 405 44.71 -13.85 15.76
C LEU A 405 44.76 -14.94 14.68
N ASP A 406 45.81 -14.96 13.86
CA ASP A 406 46.00 -15.98 12.83
C ASP A 406 46.27 -17.35 13.47
N GLN A 407 47.07 -17.44 14.55
CA GLN A 407 47.25 -18.67 15.32
C GLN A 407 45.93 -19.16 15.95
N TYR A 408 45.15 -18.27 16.56
CA TYR A 408 43.86 -18.63 17.16
C TYR A 408 42.89 -19.15 16.09
N ARG A 409 42.95 -18.59 14.88
CA ARG A 409 42.11 -19.03 13.76
C ARG A 409 42.52 -20.41 13.27
N GLU A 410 43.81 -20.69 13.14
CA GLU A 410 44.32 -22.02 12.78
C GLU A 410 43.93 -23.07 13.84
N GLU A 411 44.05 -22.75 15.13
CA GLU A 411 43.65 -23.64 16.23
C GLU A 411 42.15 -23.93 16.22
N TYR A 412 41.31 -22.92 15.96
CA TYR A 412 39.86 -23.10 15.87
C TYR A 412 39.39 -23.82 14.60
N ASP A 413 40.00 -23.56 13.43
CA ASP A 413 39.67 -24.28 12.19
C ASP A 413 40.07 -25.76 12.30
N MET A 414 41.19 -26.08 12.99
CA MET A 414 41.59 -27.46 13.29
C MET A 414 40.61 -28.16 14.24
N ASN A 415 40.11 -27.48 15.28
CA ASN A 415 39.07 -28.02 16.16
C ASN A 415 37.72 -28.20 15.44
N ALA A 416 37.37 -27.32 14.50
CA ALA A 416 36.16 -27.46 13.70
C ALA A 416 36.22 -28.68 12.76
N GLN A 417 37.40 -29.04 12.25
CA GLN A 417 37.61 -30.27 11.47
C GLN A 417 37.57 -31.54 12.34
N GLN A 418 38.09 -31.51 13.58
CA GLN A 418 38.00 -32.67 14.48
C GLN A 418 36.55 -32.99 14.90
N HIS A 419 35.67 -31.98 14.97
CA HIS A 419 34.25 -32.20 15.30
C HIS A 419 33.39 -32.64 14.11
N SER A 420 33.83 -32.46 12.85
CA SER A 420 33.09 -32.98 11.69
C SER A 420 33.20 -34.50 11.53
N ASP A 421 34.28 -35.10 12.03
CA ASP A 421 34.50 -36.55 11.92
C ASP A 421 33.75 -37.36 13.00
N MET A 422 33.19 -36.70 14.01
CA MET A 422 32.33 -37.31 15.05
C MET A 422 30.83 -37.22 14.74
N GLN A 423 30.44 -36.73 13.55
CA GLN A 423 29.05 -36.75 13.05
C GLN A 423 28.80 -37.84 12.00
N GLY A 424 29.68 -38.85 11.95
CA GLY A 424 29.48 -40.07 11.19
C GLY A 424 29.20 -41.25 12.11
N ASP A 425 28.00 -41.29 12.69
CA ASP A 425 27.30 -42.55 12.93
C ASP A 425 25.82 -42.21 13.13
N ASP A 426 25.12 -42.26 11.99
CA ASP A 426 23.68 -42.32 11.90
C ASP A 426 23.19 -43.55 12.70
N THR A 427 22.97 -43.34 13.99
CA THR A 427 22.07 -44.18 14.80
C THR A 427 20.64 -43.87 14.37
N THR A 428 20.31 -44.23 13.14
CA THR A 428 18.92 -44.40 12.72
C THR A 428 18.29 -45.46 13.64
N PRO A 429 17.07 -45.22 14.18
CA PRO A 429 16.43 -46.13 15.13
C PRO A 429 16.14 -47.54 14.59
N GLU A 430 16.29 -47.75 13.27
CA GLU A 430 16.16 -49.06 12.64
C GLU A 430 17.32 -50.02 12.97
N ASN A 431 18.51 -49.50 13.32
CA ASN A 431 19.68 -50.34 13.57
C ASN A 431 19.76 -50.88 15.02
N LEU A 432 18.92 -50.38 15.93
CA LEU A 432 18.84 -50.89 17.32
C LEU A 432 17.96 -52.14 17.46
N MET A 433 17.07 -52.43 16.50
CA MET A 433 16.25 -53.65 16.56
C MET A 433 16.97 -54.92 16.11
N VAL A 434 18.11 -54.81 15.41
CA VAL A 434 18.84 -55.98 14.88
C VAL A 434 19.80 -56.58 15.92
N GLN A 435 20.09 -55.89 17.02
CA GLN A 435 20.95 -56.41 18.11
C GLN A 435 20.18 -57.08 19.26
N LEU A 436 18.85 -57.19 19.18
CA LEU A 436 18.00 -57.83 20.20
C LEU A 436 17.35 -59.16 19.73
N LEU A 437 17.76 -59.66 18.57
CA LEU A 437 17.50 -61.02 18.08
C LEU A 437 18.84 -61.76 17.97
#